data_AF-A0A7J8M4E3-F1
#
_entry.id   AF-A0A7J8M4E3-F1
#
_cell.length_a   1.000
_cell.length_b   1.000
_cell.length_c   1.000
_cell.angle_alpha   90.00
_cell.angle_beta   90.00
_cell.angle_gamma   90.00
#
_symmetry.space_group_name_H-M   'P 1'
#
loop_
_entity.id
_entity.type
_entity.pdbx_description
1 polymer ?
#
loop_
_entity_poly.entity_id
_entity_poly.type
_entity_poly.pdbx_seq_one_letter_code
_entity_poly.pdbx_strand_id
1 'polypeptide(L)'
;MNRRFLLVLLSSVSTAVLFLFLIVLFPGESGSFGLKLMGLRIKQGNNTFSALHRKLLHGTTMKEPNRLPGEKCTKADIVINQGATRPLPTGIPTYTVEIMNICFTGCDISGIHLNCGWFSSARLINPKTFRRLHYNDCLVNDGKPLINGGTVSFQYANTFLYPLSVSRVICS
;
A
#
# COMPACT_ATOMS: atom_id res chain seq x y z
N MET A 1 5.59 28.14 -49.03
CA MET A 1 6.05 28.06 -47.63
C MET A 1 5.44 26.80 -47.00
N ASN A 2 6.28 25.78 -46.77
CA ASN A 2 5.82 24.40 -46.58
C ASN A 2 5.22 24.18 -45.18
N ARG A 3 4.05 23.53 -45.09
CA ARG A 3 3.36 23.19 -43.82
C ARG A 3 4.28 22.48 -42.80
N ARG A 4 5.23 21.67 -43.27
CA ARG A 4 6.23 21.01 -42.42
C ARG A 4 7.18 22.00 -41.74
N PHE A 5 7.56 23.06 -42.44
CA PHE A 5 8.40 24.13 -41.90
C PHE A 5 7.64 24.94 -40.85
N LEU A 6 6.33 25.19 -41.09
CA LEU A 6 5.46 25.85 -40.12
C LEU A 6 5.31 25.03 -38.82
N LEU A 7 5.14 23.70 -38.93
CA LEU A 7 5.00 22.81 -37.78
C LEU A 7 6.30 22.72 -36.94
N VAL A 8 7.47 22.72 -37.59
CA VAL A 8 8.77 22.75 -36.91
C VAL A 8 9.00 24.08 -36.20
N LEU A 9 8.60 25.19 -36.83
CA LEU A 9 8.65 26.51 -36.19
C LEU A 9 7.70 26.57 -34.98
N LEU A 10 6.48 26.05 -35.11
CA LEU A 10 5.50 26.02 -34.02
C LEU A 10 5.96 25.15 -32.83
N SER A 11 6.58 23.99 -33.08
CA SER A 11 7.09 23.14 -31.99
C SER A 11 8.29 23.77 -31.28
N SER A 12 9.21 24.40 -32.01
CA SER A 12 10.37 25.09 -31.43
C SER A 12 9.99 26.33 -30.62
N VAL A 13 8.96 27.07 -31.05
CA VAL A 13 8.43 28.21 -30.29
C VAL A 13 7.75 27.72 -29.01
N SER A 14 7.00 26.62 -29.06
CA SER A 14 6.31 26.06 -27.89
C SER A 14 7.28 25.61 -26.79
N THR A 15 8.38 24.95 -27.15
CA THR A 15 9.39 24.52 -26.17
C THR A 15 10.16 25.70 -25.56
N ALA A 16 10.47 26.73 -26.35
CA ALA A 16 11.13 27.93 -25.86
C ALA A 16 10.27 28.72 -24.86
N VAL A 17 8.96 28.84 -25.13
CA VAL A 17 8.01 29.50 -24.23
C VAL A 17 7.86 28.73 -22.91
N LEU A 18 7.80 27.40 -22.96
CA LEU A 18 7.73 26.56 -21.76
C LEU A 18 9.00 26.72 -20.89
N PHE A 19 10.18 26.75 -21.52
CA PHE A 19 11.45 26.92 -20.82
C PHE A 19 11.56 28.30 -20.15
N LEU A 20 11.13 29.35 -20.84
CA LEU A 20 11.05 30.70 -20.26
C LEU A 20 10.05 30.77 -19.09
N PHE A 21 8.92 30.06 -19.19
CA PHE A 21 7.94 30.00 -18.12
C PHE A 21 8.48 29.29 -16.86
N LEU A 22 9.28 28.24 -17.03
CA LEU A 22 9.98 27.57 -15.92
C LEU A 22 11.02 28.48 -15.25
N ILE A 23 11.76 29.28 -16.03
CA ILE A 23 12.72 30.25 -15.48
C ILE A 23 11.99 31.33 -14.65
N VAL A 24 10.80 31.76 -15.07
CA VAL A 24 10.02 32.81 -14.39
C VAL A 24 9.29 32.30 -13.14
N LEU A 25 8.78 31.06 -13.16
CA LEU A 25 8.09 30.46 -12.01
C LEU A 25 9.04 30.06 -10.87
N PHE A 26 10.30 29.78 -11.18
CA PHE A 26 11.31 29.35 -10.20
C PHE A 26 12.50 30.32 -10.17
N PRO A 27 12.36 31.50 -9.53
CA PRO A 27 13.48 32.41 -9.36
C PRO A 27 14.44 31.86 -8.30
N GLY A 28 15.42 31.08 -8.73
CA GLY A 28 16.64 30.78 -7.98
C GLY A 28 16.71 29.44 -7.26
N GLU A 29 17.34 28.46 -7.90
CA GLU A 29 18.38 27.64 -7.28
C GLU A 29 19.46 27.35 -8.34
N SER A 30 20.47 28.21 -8.41
CA SER A 30 21.74 27.89 -9.05
C SER A 30 22.47 26.87 -8.17
N GLY A 31 22.20 25.59 -8.39
CA GLY A 31 22.76 24.48 -7.62
C GLY A 31 22.98 23.23 -8.47
N SER A 32 24.17 23.14 -9.06
CA SER A 32 24.84 21.96 -9.62
C SER A 32 24.15 20.59 -9.45
N PHE A 33 23.75 19.95 -10.56
CA PHE A 33 23.52 18.50 -10.66
C PHE A 33 24.84 17.75 -10.39
N GLY A 34 25.17 17.55 -9.11
CA GLY A 34 26.31 16.77 -8.65
C GLY A 34 25.87 15.39 -8.16
N LEU A 35 26.30 14.33 -8.86
CA LEU A 35 26.23 12.95 -8.38
C LEU A 35 27.11 12.81 -7.13
N LYS A 36 26.54 13.01 -5.95
CA LYS A 36 27.26 12.88 -4.68
C LYS A 36 27.34 11.40 -4.30
N LEU A 37 28.40 10.73 -4.78
CA LEU A 37 28.80 9.41 -4.31
C LEU A 37 29.24 9.51 -2.84
N MET A 38 28.31 9.27 -1.91
CA MET A 38 28.66 9.03 -0.51
C MET A 38 29.32 7.65 -0.41
N GLY A 39 30.64 7.63 -0.28
CA GLY A 39 31.39 6.43 0.07
C GLY A 39 31.01 5.95 1.47
N LEU A 40 30.23 4.88 1.55
CA LEU A 40 29.98 4.15 2.80
C LEU A 40 31.16 3.19 3.06
N ARG A 41 32.07 3.59 3.95
CA ARG A 41 32.95 2.67 4.67
C ARG A 41 32.10 1.85 5.65
N ILE A 42 31.86 0.58 5.35
CA ILE A 42 31.33 -0.36 6.35
C ILE A 42 32.51 -0.99 7.09
N LYS A 43 32.65 -0.65 8.38
CA LYS A 43 33.54 -1.33 9.31
C LYS A 43 33.06 -2.76 9.53
N GLN A 44 33.99 -3.69 9.37
CA GLN A 44 33.87 -5.11 9.67
C GLN A 44 33.70 -5.30 11.18
N GLY A 45 32.52 -5.77 11.60
CA GLY A 45 32.21 -6.17 12.97
C GLY A 45 31.95 -7.67 13.02
N ASN A 46 32.80 -8.40 13.76
CA ASN A 46 32.66 -9.82 14.00
C ASN A 46 31.36 -10.14 14.73
N ASN A 47 30.46 -10.88 14.09
CA ASN A 47 29.32 -11.49 14.77
C ASN A 47 29.55 -12.98 14.87
N THR A 48 29.98 -13.42 16.05
CA THR A 48 29.89 -14.80 16.51
C THR A 48 28.43 -15.25 16.43
N PHE A 49 28.10 -15.96 15.35
CA PHE A 49 26.88 -16.75 15.24
C PHE A 49 27.03 -17.94 16.18
N SER A 50 26.52 -17.82 17.40
CA SER A 50 26.24 -18.97 18.24
C SER A 50 24.81 -18.88 18.72
N ALA A 51 24.00 -19.74 18.12
CA ALA A 51 22.61 -19.97 18.40
C ALA A 51 22.37 -20.15 19.90
N LEU A 52 21.68 -19.19 20.52
CA LEU A 52 21.01 -19.41 21.79
C LEU A 52 19.53 -19.69 21.53
N HIS A 53 19.20 -20.99 21.58
CA HIS A 53 17.90 -21.50 21.96
C HIS A 53 17.38 -20.76 23.21
N ARG A 54 16.22 -20.09 23.12
CA ARG A 54 15.13 -20.26 24.09
C ARG A 54 13.84 -19.58 23.64
N LYS A 55 12.78 -20.39 23.69
CA LYS A 55 11.35 -20.08 23.59
C LYS A 55 10.96 -18.70 24.14
N LEU A 56 10.10 -18.02 23.40
CA LEU A 56 9.11 -17.08 23.92
C LEU A 56 7.74 -17.48 23.34
N LEU A 57 7.02 -18.33 24.07
CA LEU A 57 5.56 -18.20 24.14
C LEU A 57 5.31 -17.12 25.18
N HIS A 58 5.52 -15.86 24.79
CA HIS A 58 4.90 -14.77 25.51
C HIS A 58 3.44 -14.84 25.10
N GLY A 59 2.63 -15.49 25.94
CA GLY A 59 1.20 -15.29 25.89
C GLY A 59 0.98 -13.81 26.13
N THR A 60 0.85 -13.05 25.05
CA THR A 60 0.26 -11.73 25.12
C THR A 60 -1.14 -11.98 25.65
N THR A 61 -1.34 -11.74 26.94
CA THR A 61 -2.65 -11.32 27.42
C THR A 61 -3.00 -10.14 26.53
N MET A 62 -3.82 -10.41 25.51
CA MET A 62 -4.39 -9.38 24.66
C MET A 62 -5.14 -8.49 25.62
N LYS A 63 -4.53 -7.35 25.97
CA LYS A 63 -5.18 -6.38 26.81
C LYS A 63 -6.37 -5.90 25.99
N GLU A 64 -7.56 -6.25 26.45
CA GLU A 64 -8.84 -5.72 25.98
C GLU A 64 -8.62 -4.25 25.64
N PRO A 65 -8.67 -3.83 24.36
CA PRO A 65 -8.65 -2.41 24.05
C PRO A 65 -9.80 -1.77 24.82
N ASN A 66 -9.61 -0.56 25.35
CA ASN A 66 -10.65 0.11 26.13
C ASN A 66 -11.90 0.30 25.25
N ARG A 67 -12.82 -0.66 25.31
CA ARG A 67 -14.06 -0.66 24.53
C ARG A 67 -15.08 0.19 25.26
N LEU A 68 -15.80 1.01 24.50
CA LEU A 68 -17.01 1.62 25.02
C LEU A 68 -18.01 0.49 25.37
N PRO A 69 -18.66 0.54 26.54
CA PRO A 69 -19.63 -0.48 26.93
C PRO A 69 -20.73 -0.63 25.87
N GLY A 70 -20.84 -1.81 25.26
CA GLY A 70 -21.89 -2.16 24.29
C GLY A 70 -21.45 -2.35 22.84
N GLU A 71 -20.20 -2.03 22.46
CA GLU A 71 -19.69 -2.34 21.11
C GLU A 71 -19.20 -3.80 21.01
N LYS A 72 -19.86 -4.60 20.17
CA LYS A 72 -19.49 -6.01 19.92
C LYS A 72 -18.13 -6.15 19.20
N CYS A 73 -17.81 -5.20 18.32
CA CYS A 73 -16.59 -5.15 17.52
C CYS A 73 -16.24 -3.72 17.12
N THR A 74 -15.02 -3.50 16.68
CA THR A 74 -14.48 -2.20 16.26
C THR A 74 -13.67 -2.34 14.96
N LYS A 75 -13.35 -1.22 14.31
CA LYS A 75 -12.47 -1.23 13.12
C LYS A 75 -11.06 -1.76 13.43
N ALA A 76 -10.59 -1.62 14.67
CA ALA A 76 -9.28 -2.08 15.11
C ALA A 76 -9.18 -3.61 15.18
N ASP A 77 -10.33 -4.31 15.21
CA ASP A 77 -10.37 -5.77 15.18
C ASP A 77 -10.10 -6.35 13.79
N ILE A 78 -10.08 -5.51 12.76
CA ILE A 78 -9.64 -5.88 11.41
C ILE A 78 -8.20 -5.41 11.21
N VAL A 79 -7.29 -6.37 11.13
CA VAL A 79 -5.86 -6.11 10.87
C VAL A 79 -5.56 -6.35 9.40
N ILE A 80 -4.82 -5.42 8.79
CA ILE A 80 -4.38 -5.51 7.40
C ILE A 80 -2.86 -5.60 7.39
N ASN A 81 -2.33 -6.72 6.92
CA ASN A 81 -0.91 -6.92 6.67
C ASN A 81 -0.64 -6.85 5.18
N GLN A 82 0.43 -6.16 4.78
CA GLN A 82 0.83 -6.05 3.39
C GLN A 82 2.32 -6.33 3.26
N GLY A 83 2.72 -7.07 2.23
CA GLY A 83 4.12 -7.42 2.00
C GLY A 83 4.45 -7.57 0.53
N ALA A 84 5.64 -7.11 0.13
CA ALA A 84 6.16 -7.38 -1.21
C ALA A 84 6.47 -8.88 -1.37
N THR A 85 6.13 -9.41 -2.54
CA THR A 85 6.36 -10.80 -2.94
C THR A 85 7.07 -10.82 -4.29
N ARG A 86 7.35 -12.01 -4.83
CA ARG A 86 8.03 -12.17 -6.12
C ARG A 86 7.30 -11.36 -7.20
N PRO A 87 8.01 -10.48 -7.92
CA PRO A 87 7.45 -9.75 -9.04
C PRO A 87 6.88 -10.70 -10.11
N LEU A 88 5.99 -10.19 -10.95
CA LEU A 88 5.58 -10.91 -12.15
C LEU A 88 6.78 -11.14 -13.08
N PRO A 89 6.75 -12.15 -13.97
CA PRO A 89 7.77 -12.33 -15.01
C PRO A 89 7.98 -11.10 -15.89
N THR A 90 6.98 -10.23 -15.99
CA THR A 90 7.03 -8.94 -16.68
C THR A 90 7.81 -7.84 -15.93
N GLY A 91 8.24 -8.11 -14.69
CA GLY A 91 8.95 -7.17 -13.82
C GLY A 91 8.04 -6.27 -12.97
N ILE A 92 6.72 -6.38 -13.09
CA ILE A 92 5.77 -5.58 -12.29
C ILE A 92 5.83 -6.07 -10.82
N PRO A 93 6.03 -5.18 -9.83
CA PRO A 93 6.02 -5.55 -8.42
C PRO A 93 4.69 -6.20 -8.00
N THR A 94 4.79 -7.17 -7.10
CA THR A 94 3.63 -7.89 -6.57
C THR A 94 3.59 -7.70 -5.06
N TYR A 95 2.38 -7.52 -4.52
CA TYR A 95 2.14 -7.39 -3.09
C TYR A 95 1.08 -8.39 -2.65
N THR A 96 1.33 -9.06 -1.53
CA THR A 96 0.36 -9.88 -0.81
C THR A 96 -0.32 -9.00 0.23
N VAL A 97 -1.64 -9.12 0.33
CA VAL A 97 -2.46 -8.50 1.37
C VAL A 97 -3.15 -9.60 2.15
N GLU A 98 -3.08 -9.51 3.47
CA GLU A 98 -3.78 -10.40 4.40
C GLU A 98 -4.65 -9.54 5.32
N ILE A 99 -5.94 -9.86 5.35
CA ILE A 99 -6.94 -9.15 6.15
C ILE A 99 -7.47 -10.15 7.16
N MET A 100 -7.32 -9.85 8.45
CA MET A 100 -7.62 -10.76 9.54
C MET A 100 -8.67 -10.18 10.47
N ASN A 101 -9.61 -11.00 10.93
CA ASN A 101 -10.47 -10.69 12.07
C ASN A 101 -9.79 -11.20 13.35
N ILE A 102 -9.35 -10.28 14.21
CA ILE A 102 -8.72 -10.57 15.50
C ILE A 102 -9.61 -10.19 16.69
N CYS A 103 -10.92 -10.15 16.47
CA CYS A 103 -11.89 -9.78 17.50
C CYS A 103 -11.76 -10.64 18.76
N PHE A 104 -11.27 -10.03 19.83
CA PHE A 104 -10.99 -10.72 21.10
C PHE A 104 -12.23 -11.33 21.75
N THR A 105 -13.40 -10.71 21.57
CA THR A 105 -14.69 -11.17 22.11
C THR A 105 -15.27 -12.37 21.36
N GLY A 106 -14.60 -12.85 20.30
CA GLY A 106 -15.08 -13.97 19.50
C GLY A 106 -16.15 -13.59 18.47
N CYS A 107 -16.19 -12.32 18.06
CA CYS A 107 -17.22 -11.82 17.16
C CYS A 107 -16.91 -12.06 15.69
N ASP A 108 -17.98 -12.20 14.89
CA ASP A 108 -17.90 -12.25 13.45
C ASP A 108 -18.13 -10.84 12.87
N ILE A 109 -17.27 -10.43 11.93
CA ILE A 109 -17.31 -9.09 11.35
C ILE A 109 -17.67 -9.19 9.88
N SER A 110 -18.75 -8.54 9.48
CA SER A 110 -19.27 -8.52 8.11
C SER A 110 -19.21 -7.10 7.53
N GLY A 111 -19.54 -6.96 6.24
CA GLY A 111 -19.60 -5.64 5.59
C GLY A 111 -18.31 -4.85 5.76
N ILE A 112 -17.15 -5.50 5.57
CA ILE A 112 -15.84 -4.90 5.76
C ILE A 112 -15.51 -4.07 4.51
N HIS A 113 -15.52 -2.75 4.68
CA HIS A 113 -15.11 -1.79 3.66
C HIS A 113 -13.73 -1.21 4.00
N LEU A 114 -12.90 -1.07 2.98
CA LEU A 114 -11.57 -0.47 3.07
C LEU A 114 -11.49 0.81 2.23
N ASN A 115 -10.79 1.80 2.75
CA ASN A 115 -10.23 2.88 1.96
C ASN A 115 -9.07 2.33 1.12
N CYS A 116 -9.23 2.39 -0.20
CA CYS A 116 -8.27 1.84 -1.16
C CYS A 116 -7.86 2.83 -2.26
N GLY A 117 -8.28 4.09 -2.16
CA GLY A 117 -8.02 5.15 -3.13
C GLY A 117 -8.29 4.74 -4.59
N TRP A 118 -7.29 4.95 -5.44
CA TRP A 118 -7.28 4.56 -6.85
C TRP A 118 -6.78 3.12 -7.06
N PHE A 119 -7.18 2.17 -6.20
CA PHE A 119 -6.72 0.77 -6.29
C PHE A 119 -6.87 0.19 -7.69
N SER A 120 -5.78 -0.34 -8.23
CA SER A 120 -5.74 -1.06 -9.50
C SER A 120 -4.70 -2.18 -9.44
N SER A 121 -4.85 -3.18 -10.31
CA SER A 121 -3.93 -4.32 -10.38
C SER A 121 -3.78 -4.79 -11.82
N ALA A 122 -2.55 -5.07 -12.23
CA ALA A 122 -2.24 -5.72 -13.50
C ALA A 122 -2.61 -7.21 -13.50
N ARG A 123 -2.80 -7.81 -12.31
CA ARG A 123 -3.27 -9.20 -12.15
C ARG A 123 -4.73 -9.21 -11.72
N LEU A 124 -5.51 -10.14 -12.29
CA LEU A 124 -6.90 -10.37 -11.89
C LEU A 124 -6.97 -10.87 -10.44
N ILE A 125 -7.76 -10.18 -9.62
CA ILE A 125 -8.07 -10.54 -8.24
C ILE A 125 -9.46 -11.18 -8.22
N ASN A 126 -9.67 -12.18 -7.38
CA ASN A 126 -10.99 -12.79 -7.22
C ASN A 126 -11.97 -11.77 -6.61
N PRO A 127 -13.04 -11.36 -7.33
CA PRO A 127 -13.97 -10.33 -6.85
C PRO A 127 -14.78 -10.77 -5.62
N LYS A 128 -14.78 -12.06 -5.28
CA LYS A 128 -15.38 -12.60 -4.05
C LYS A 128 -14.49 -12.40 -2.83
N THR A 129 -13.18 -12.26 -2.99
CA THR A 129 -12.27 -12.01 -1.87
C THR A 129 -12.03 -10.52 -1.67
N PHE A 130 -11.84 -9.78 -2.76
CA PHE A 130 -11.62 -8.34 -2.73
C PHE A 130 -12.06 -7.70 -4.04
N ARG A 131 -12.84 -6.60 -3.96
CA ARG A 131 -13.17 -5.78 -5.13
C ARG A 131 -13.35 -4.32 -4.77
N ARG A 132 -12.99 -3.43 -5.70
CA ARG A 132 -13.31 -2.00 -5.59
C ARG A 132 -14.75 -1.75 -6.05
N LEU A 133 -15.56 -1.14 -5.19
CA LEU A 133 -16.94 -0.74 -5.52
C LEU A 133 -16.94 0.65 -6.16
N HIS A 134 -16.27 1.61 -5.52
CA HIS A 134 -16.17 2.99 -5.96
C HIS A 134 -14.77 3.55 -5.66
N TYR A 135 -14.54 4.82 -6.03
CA TYR A 135 -13.32 5.51 -5.61
C TYR A 135 -13.18 5.44 -4.09
N ASN A 136 -12.02 4.98 -3.63
CA ASN A 136 -11.69 4.86 -2.22
C ASN A 136 -12.63 3.96 -1.40
N ASP A 137 -13.40 3.08 -2.05
CA ASP A 137 -14.27 2.10 -1.39
C ASP A 137 -14.08 0.71 -1.98
N CYS A 138 -13.51 -0.19 -1.19
CA CYS A 138 -13.27 -1.58 -1.54
C CYS A 138 -13.96 -2.52 -0.55
N LEU A 139 -14.62 -3.56 -1.08
CA LEU A 139 -15.32 -4.57 -0.32
C LEU A 139 -14.45 -5.83 -0.16
N VAL A 140 -14.43 -6.36 1.06
CA VAL A 140 -13.73 -7.60 1.43
C VAL A 140 -14.73 -8.74 1.58
N ASN A 141 -14.32 -9.95 1.21
CA ASN A 141 -15.07 -11.20 1.40
C ASN A 141 -16.51 -11.16 0.85
N ASP A 142 -16.76 -10.39 -0.22
CA ASP A 142 -18.10 -10.21 -0.78
C ASP A 142 -19.13 -9.68 0.25
N GLY A 143 -18.65 -8.97 1.29
CA GLY A 143 -19.47 -8.47 2.40
C GLY A 143 -19.87 -9.54 3.42
N LYS A 144 -19.53 -10.81 3.19
CA LYS A 144 -19.85 -11.93 4.09
C LYS A 144 -19.05 -11.83 5.40
N PRO A 145 -19.60 -12.37 6.51
CA PRO A 145 -18.89 -12.40 7.78
C PRO A 145 -17.52 -13.07 7.65
N LEU A 146 -16.49 -12.40 8.17
CA LEU A 146 -15.20 -12.99 8.44
C LEU A 146 -15.24 -13.50 9.89
N ILE A 147 -15.18 -14.82 10.05
CA ILE A 147 -15.21 -15.45 11.37
C ILE A 147 -14.05 -14.99 12.25
N ASN A 148 -14.18 -15.09 13.57
CA ASN A 148 -13.03 -14.84 14.46
C ASN A 148 -11.81 -15.72 14.09
N GLY A 149 -10.64 -15.10 13.97
CA GLY A 149 -9.41 -15.74 13.47
C GLY A 149 -9.39 -15.99 11.96
N GLY A 150 -10.48 -15.68 11.26
CA GLY A 150 -10.60 -15.79 9.81
C GLY A 150 -9.67 -14.82 9.10
N THR A 151 -9.12 -15.28 7.97
CA THR A 151 -8.18 -14.50 7.15
C THR A 151 -8.58 -14.54 5.67
N VAL A 152 -8.60 -13.37 5.03
CA VAL A 152 -8.71 -13.22 3.58
C VAL A 152 -7.35 -12.80 3.04
N SER A 153 -6.81 -13.57 2.10
CA SER A 153 -5.54 -13.25 1.44
C SER A 153 -5.73 -13.11 -0.06
N PHE A 154 -5.08 -12.11 -0.64
CA PHE A 154 -4.99 -11.94 -2.09
C PHE A 154 -3.68 -11.26 -2.47
N GLN A 155 -3.32 -11.39 -3.75
CA GLN A 155 -2.14 -10.73 -4.32
C GLN A 155 -2.57 -9.78 -5.42
N TYR A 156 -1.93 -8.61 -5.47
CA TYR A 156 -2.10 -7.65 -6.56
C TYR A 156 -0.75 -7.24 -7.11
N ALA A 157 -0.75 -6.79 -8.36
CA ALA A 157 0.46 -6.37 -9.05
C ALA A 157 0.31 -4.92 -9.50
N ASN A 158 1.16 -4.04 -8.98
CA ASN A 158 1.16 -2.63 -9.36
C ASN A 158 2.54 -1.99 -9.13
N THR A 159 2.75 -0.80 -9.68
CA THR A 159 4.01 -0.06 -9.56
C THR A 159 4.34 0.37 -8.13
N PHE A 160 3.33 0.48 -7.25
CA PHE A 160 3.50 0.85 -5.84
C PHE A 160 2.52 0.09 -4.94
N LEU A 161 2.84 0.04 -3.66
CA LEU A 161 1.98 -0.50 -2.62
C LEU A 161 0.86 0.49 -2.28
N TYR A 162 -0.39 0.06 -2.35
CA TYR A 162 -1.54 0.87 -1.94
C TYR A 162 -1.68 0.89 -0.42
N PRO A 163 -1.80 2.08 0.21
CA PRO A 163 -2.14 2.17 1.63
C PRO A 163 -3.61 1.79 1.82
N LEU A 164 -3.84 0.63 2.43
CA LEU A 164 -5.19 0.15 2.74
C LEU A 164 -5.51 0.45 4.21
N SER A 165 -6.72 0.96 4.47
CA SER A 165 -7.20 1.18 5.85
C SER A 165 -8.68 0.84 5.97
N VAL A 166 -9.12 0.43 7.17
CA VAL A 166 -10.51 0.05 7.43
C VAL A 166 -11.40 1.29 7.49
N SER A 167 -12.43 1.34 6.63
CA SER A 167 -13.37 2.47 6.55
C SER A 167 -14.63 2.22 7.38
N ARG A 168 -15.21 1.02 7.27
CA ARG A 168 -16.46 0.61 7.93
C ARG A 168 -16.46 -0.90 8.15
N VAL A 169 -17.12 -1.33 9.23
CA VAL A 169 -17.39 -2.73 9.57
C VAL A 169 -18.81 -2.85 10.12
N ILE A 170 -19.40 -4.05 10.06
CA ILE A 170 -20.69 -4.39 10.65
C ILE A 170 -20.48 -5.57 11.61
N CYS A 171 -20.80 -5.37 12.88
CA CYS A 171 -20.70 -6.40 13.92
C CYS A 171 -22.04 -7.13 14.06
N SER A 172 -22.03 -8.47 14.06
CA SER A 172 -23.19 -9.32 14.36
C SER A 172 -23.04 -10.03 15.69
#